data_AF-A0A9D8M9F2-F1
#
_entry.id   AF-A0A9D8M9F2-F1
#
_cell.length_a   1.000
_cell.length_b   1.000
_cell.length_c   1.000
_cell.angle_alpha   90.00
_cell.angle_beta   90.00
_cell.angle_gamma   90.00
#
_symmetry.space_group_name_H-M   'P 1'
#
loop_
_entity.id
_entity.type
_entity.pdbx_description
1 polymer ?
#
loop_
_entity_poly.entity_id
_entity_poly.type
_entity_poly.pdbx_seq_one_letter_code
_entity_poly.pdbx_strand_id
1 'polypeptide(L)'
;MRRFDAARGGLSPLDAALFDFAMWANADSHAIAAADVAALLEKGATEAQIVELLEVANLGNGFNLFCDSLGIEPDDFLAGD
;
A
#
# COMPACT_ATOMS: atom_id res chain seq x y z
N MET A 1 -11.21 -10.19 -0.91
CA MET A 1 -9.93 -9.59 -0.49
C MET A 1 -9.68 -9.96 0.97
N ARG A 2 -8.59 -10.66 1.30
CA ARG A 2 -8.22 -10.85 2.71
C ARG A 2 -7.82 -9.47 3.24
N ARG A 3 -8.47 -8.97 4.29
CA ARG A 3 -8.04 -7.74 4.95
C ARG A 3 -6.64 -7.98 5.52
N PHE A 4 -5.73 -7.05 5.26
CA PHE A 4 -4.42 -7.05 5.90
C PHE A 4 -4.63 -6.89 7.41
N ASP A 5 -3.96 -7.72 8.20
CA ASP A 5 -4.01 -7.66 9.66
C ASP A 5 -2.79 -6.87 10.15
N ALA A 6 -2.93 -5.54 10.19
CA ALA A 6 -1.85 -4.65 10.62
C ALA A 6 -1.36 -4.96 12.05
N ALA A 7 -2.21 -5.52 12.91
CA ALA A 7 -1.85 -5.89 14.27
C ALA A 7 -0.90 -7.10 14.32
N ARG A 8 -0.94 -7.98 13.31
CA ARG A 8 0.03 -9.09 13.18
C ARG A 8 1.42 -8.65 12.72
N GLY A 9 1.53 -7.49 12.09
CA GLY A 9 2.80 -6.98 11.53
C GLY A 9 3.66 -6.17 12.50
N GLY A 10 3.17 -5.86 13.71
CA GLY A 10 3.89 -4.99 14.66
C GLY A 10 3.98 -3.53 14.22
N LEU A 11 3.10 -3.09 13.30
CA LEU A 11 3.07 -1.72 12.80
C LEU A 11 2.64 -0.73 13.87
N SER A 12 3.15 0.49 13.81
CA SER A 12 2.63 1.59 14.62
C SER A 12 1.18 1.93 14.18
N PRO A 13 0.38 2.59 15.03
CA PRO A 13 -0.96 3.02 14.64
C PRO A 13 -0.98 3.94 13.40
N LEU A 14 0.07 4.73 13.19
CA LEU A 14 0.20 5.59 12.01
C LEU A 14 0.51 4.76 10.77
N ASP A 15 1.47 3.83 10.85
CA ASP A 15 1.84 2.97 9.72
C ASP A 15 0.69 2.06 9.29
N ALA A 16 -0.09 1.56 10.26
CA ALA A 16 -1.30 0.79 9.98
C ALA A 16 -2.35 1.63 9.22
N ALA A 17 -2.58 2.88 9.65
CA ALA A 17 -3.54 3.78 9.00
C ALA A 17 -3.09 4.17 7.58
N LEU A 18 -1.79 4.42 7.39
CA LEU A 18 -1.20 4.66 6.08
C LEU A 18 -1.39 3.42 5.20
N PHE A 19 -0.99 2.24 5.67
CA PHE A 19 -1.12 0.99 4.90
C PHE A 19 -2.56 0.71 4.47
N ASP A 20 -3.53 0.85 5.38
CA ASP A 20 -4.96 0.68 5.06
C ASP A 20 -5.42 1.66 3.99
N PHE A 21 -4.97 2.92 4.06
CA PHE A 21 -5.25 3.92 3.04
C PHE A 21 -4.67 3.54 1.67
N ALA A 22 -3.42 3.08 1.59
CA ALA A 22 -2.83 2.61 0.33
C ALA A 22 -3.57 1.41 -0.27
N MET A 23 -4.00 0.45 0.57
CA MET A 23 -4.78 -0.69 0.10
C MET A 23 -6.15 -0.28 -0.43
N TRP A 24 -6.80 0.67 0.23
CA TRP A 24 -8.04 1.24 -0.26
C TRP A 24 -7.84 1.98 -1.58
N ALA A 25 -6.83 2.86 -1.65
CA ALA A 25 -6.48 3.62 -2.84
C ALA A 25 -6.15 2.73 -4.05
N ASN A 26 -5.47 1.61 -3.83
CA ASN A 26 -5.15 0.64 -4.88
C ASN A 26 -6.36 -0.18 -5.33
N ALA A 27 -7.36 -0.38 -4.45
CA ALA A 27 -8.58 -1.11 -4.78
C ALA A 27 -9.61 -0.24 -5.53
N ASP A 28 -9.79 1.01 -5.12
CA ASP A 28 -10.70 1.98 -5.75
C ASP A 28 -10.18 3.42 -5.56
N SER A 29 -9.30 3.86 -6.46
CA SER A 29 -8.69 5.19 -6.40
C SER A 29 -9.70 6.33 -6.58
N HIS A 30 -10.84 6.08 -7.24
CA HIS A 30 -11.88 7.08 -7.43
C HIS A 30 -12.72 7.32 -6.16
N ALA A 31 -12.66 6.41 -5.19
CA ALA A 31 -13.34 6.54 -3.90
C ALA A 31 -12.55 7.37 -2.87
N ILE A 32 -11.31 7.76 -3.17
CA ILE A 32 -10.50 8.59 -2.25
C ILE A 32 -11.05 10.02 -2.22
N ALA A 33 -11.38 10.49 -1.01
CA ALA A 33 -11.81 11.85 -0.77
C ALA A 33 -10.75 12.67 -0.04
N ALA A 34 -10.83 14.00 -0.13
CA ALA A 34 -9.96 14.91 0.61
C ALA A 34 -10.04 14.70 2.14
N ALA A 35 -11.19 14.21 2.64
CA ALA A 35 -11.38 13.90 4.05
C ALA A 35 -10.50 12.73 4.52
N ASP A 36 -10.20 11.76 3.66
CA ASP A 36 -9.34 10.62 3.99
C ASP A 36 -7.88 11.08 4.19
N VAL A 37 -7.42 11.98 3.32
CA VAL A 37 -6.10 12.61 3.43
C VAL A 37 -6.01 13.45 4.70
N ALA A 38 -7.03 14.27 4.99
CA ALA A 38 -7.08 15.09 6.20
C ALA A 38 -6.99 14.23 7.48
N ALA A 39 -7.70 13.09 7.52
CA ALA A 39 -7.67 12.18 8.65
C ALA A 39 -6.28 11.56 8.91
N LEU A 40 -5.46 11.36 7.86
CA LEU A 40 -4.08 10.89 8.00
C LEU A 40 -3.16 12.00 8.52
N LEU A 41 -3.32 13.22 8.02
CA LEU A 41 -2.58 14.39 8.50
C LEU A 41 -2.85 14.65 9.99
N GLU A 42 -4.11 14.53 10.44
CA GLU A 42 -4.50 14.64 11.85
C GLU A 42 -3.85 13.56 12.74
N LYS A 43 -3.54 12.39 12.18
CA LYS A 43 -2.82 11.31 12.87
C LYS A 43 -1.31 11.51 12.90
N GLY A 44 -0.79 12.57 12.28
CA GLY A 44 0.63 12.90 12.23
C GLY A 44 1.36 12.42 10.99
N ALA A 45 0.65 11.96 9.95
CA ALA A 45 1.28 11.75 8.65
C ALA A 45 1.72 13.08 8.04
N THR A 46 2.79 13.03 7.25
CA THR A 46 3.18 14.13 6.38
C THR A 46 2.60 13.92 4.98
N GLU A 47 2.41 15.01 4.23
CA GLU A 47 1.99 14.91 2.82
C GLU A 47 2.97 14.08 2.00
N ALA A 48 4.27 14.22 2.26
CA ALA A 48 5.31 13.44 1.60
C ALA A 48 5.14 11.93 1.82
N GLN A 49 4.86 11.49 3.06
CA GLN A 49 4.58 10.09 3.36
C GLN A 49 3.33 9.57 2.64
N ILE A 50 2.28 10.40 2.53
CA ILE A 50 1.04 10.02 1.85
C ILE A 50 1.30 9.84 0.34
N VAL A 51 2.03 10.78 -0.27
CA VAL A 51 2.40 10.71 -1.70
C VAL A 51 3.28 9.50 -1.97
N GLU A 52 4.36 9.33 -1.20
CA GLU A 52 5.28 8.21 -1.34
C GLU A 52 4.56 6.87 -1.25
N LEU A 53 3.66 6.72 -0.29
CA LEU A 53 2.90 5.49 -0.09
C LEU A 53 1.99 5.17 -1.29
N LEU A 54 1.31 6.18 -1.84
CA LEU A 54 0.47 6.01 -3.04
C LEU A 54 1.33 5.63 -4.26
N GLU A 55 2.50 6.25 -4.42
CA GLU A 55 3.44 5.94 -5.51
C GLU A 55 3.96 4.51 -5.40
N VAL A 56 4.37 4.07 -4.20
CA VAL A 56 4.86 2.70 -3.96
C VAL A 56 3.77 1.66 -4.23
N ALA A 57 2.54 1.91 -3.77
CA ALA A 57 1.41 1.01 -4.01
C ALA A 57 1.09 0.89 -5.51
N ASN A 58 1.05 2.02 -6.23
CA ASN A 58 0.80 2.04 -7.66
C ASN A 58 1.94 1.37 -8.46
N LEU A 59 3.19 1.64 -8.09
CA LEU A 59 4.37 1.00 -8.69
C LEU A 59 4.33 -0.51 -8.50
N GLY A 60 4.10 -0.98 -7.28
CA GLY A 60 4.01 -2.41 -6.97
C GLY A 60 2.87 -3.08 -7.75
N ASN A 61 1.70 -2.45 -7.82
CA ASN A 61 0.57 -3.00 -8.56
C ASN A 61 0.85 -3.09 -10.07
N GLY A 62 1.42 -2.02 -10.65
CA GLY A 62 1.83 -2.01 -12.06
C GLY A 62 2.91 -3.03 -12.38
N PHE A 63 3.90 -3.17 -11.49
CA PHE A 63 4.97 -4.16 -11.65
C PHE A 63 4.44 -5.59 -11.56
N ASN A 64 3.54 -5.89 -10.61
CA ASN A 64 2.89 -7.19 -10.51
C ASN A 64 2.14 -7.55 -11.80
N LEU A 65 1.34 -6.62 -12.34
CA LEU A 65 0.63 -6.84 -13.61
C LEU A 65 1.59 -7.10 -14.78
N PHE A 66 2.70 -6.37 -14.84
CA PHE A 66 3.74 -6.58 -15.84
C PHE A 66 4.36 -7.99 -15.71
N CYS A 67 4.78 -8.39 -14.51
CA CYS A 67 5.33 -9.71 -14.25
C CYS A 67 4.35 -10.84 -14.58
N ASP A 68 3.10 -10.73 -14.12
CA ASP A 68 2.03 -11.69 -14.39
C ASP A 68 1.78 -11.84 -15.90
N SER A 69 1.81 -10.73 -16.64
CA SER A 69 1.61 -10.75 -18.10
C SER A 69 2.73 -11.45 -18.86
N LEU A 70 3.93 -11.51 -18.29
CA LEU A 70 5.12 -12.10 -18.89
C LEU A 70 5.48 -13.49 -18.31
N GLY A 71 4.75 -13.96 -17.28
CA GLY A 71 5.09 -15.18 -16.56
C GLY A 71 6.44 -15.08 -15.83
N ILE A 72 6.79 -13.88 -15.36
CA ILE A 72 8.00 -13.67 -14.57
C ILE A 72 7.71 -14.08 -13.12
N GLU A 73 8.39 -15.11 -12.66
CA GLU A 73 8.31 -15.60 -11.28
C GLU A 73 9.44 -15.00 -10.41
N PRO A 74 9.27 -14.96 -9.07
CA PRO A 74 10.35 -14.59 -8.16
C PRO A 74 11.58 -15.50 -8.35
N ASP A 75 12.77 -14.91 -8.22
CA ASP A 75 14.02 -15.67 -8.22
C ASP A 75 14.09 -16.63 -7.02
N ASP A 76 14.66 -17.82 -7.21
CA ASP A 76 14.85 -18.84 -6.18
C ASP A 76 15.58 -18.29 -4.94
N PHE A 77 16.52 -17.35 -5.13
CA PHE A 77 17.23 -16.67 -4.04
C PHE A 77 16.28 -15.90 -3.09
N LEU A 78 15.17 -15.38 -3.61
CA LEU A 78 14.14 -14.67 -2.84
C LEU A 78 13.04 -15.61 -2.32
N ALA A 79 12.91 -16.81 -2.89
CA ALA A 79 11.94 -17.82 -2.46
C ALA A 79 12.36 -18.53 -1.16
N GLY A 80 13.63 -18.45 -0.78
CA GLY A 80 14.13 -18.86 0.54
C GLY A 80 14.53 -20.34 0.65
N ASP A 81 15.03 -20.92 -0.44
CA ASP A 81 15.72 -22.23 -0.43
C ASP A 81 17.15 -22.14 0.14
#